data_AF-A0A0D3JL17-F1
#
_entry.id   AF-A0A0D3JL17-F1
#
_cell.length_a   1.000
_cell.length_b   1.000
_cell.length_c   1.000
_cell.angle_alpha   90.00
_cell.angle_beta   90.00
_cell.angle_gamma   90.00
#
_symmetry.space_group_name_H-M   'P 1'
#
loop_
_entity.id
_entity.type
_entity.pdbx_description
1 polymer ?
#
loop_
_entity_poly.entity_id
_entity_poly.type
_entity_poly.pdbx_seq_one_letter_code
_entity_poly.pdbx_strand_id
1 'polypeptide(L)'
;MASYVATGVPHAYNWLFNIFLFLAALFSDLLLIKSCLAAGFMWMVILAATGNPQHGDGWASTSEPRVLLLDMLCWGTLNFIMNSIVVALLLRDERTVHFKTEEEERTWRFFYRRSGMNRLEFEQVVRRGEFVTIKAGESIVGHHEYLQSFFLLVEGVAELEVSHDSKQEPKRRRVFSGTLFDLNIANVFGIRVGLLSTTHFAATAVTDCRLLKWSFEMMDEMATKLAPCIPAFWRNMLLYQVSQSLFLADSDGDVPSESATGAAERDGWALGTCRSLDFDAPLTDAEQGKKSFFQWLWQSMHPFPYPGLRHNGLGTSGIAARTRLQLLKDANNQRETLRLTRVSTTM
;
A
#
# COMPACT_ATOMS: atom_id res chain seq x y z
N MET A 1 -40.39 -54.25 14.37
CA MET A 1 -39.78 -53.59 13.20
C MET A 1 -39.74 -52.10 13.47
N ALA A 2 -38.61 -51.59 13.94
CA ALA A 2 -38.38 -50.14 14.01
C ALA A 2 -37.88 -49.70 12.62
N SER A 3 -38.62 -48.81 11.95
CA SER A 3 -38.16 -48.23 10.69
C SER A 3 -36.99 -47.30 10.99
N TYR A 4 -35.78 -47.71 10.62
CA TYR A 4 -34.66 -46.79 10.52
C TYR A 4 -34.98 -45.78 9.43
N VAL A 5 -35.35 -44.57 9.83
CA VAL A 5 -35.31 -43.41 8.94
C VAL A 5 -33.83 -43.16 8.67
N ALA A 6 -33.32 -43.72 7.57
CA ALA A 6 -32.01 -43.38 7.03
C ALA A 6 -32.06 -41.90 6.62
N THR A 7 -31.71 -41.01 7.54
CA THR A 7 -31.49 -39.61 7.21
C THR A 7 -30.22 -39.56 6.36
N GLY A 8 -30.35 -39.46 5.03
CA GLY A 8 -29.22 -39.34 4.09
C GLY A 8 -28.39 -38.04 4.22
N VAL A 9 -28.51 -37.37 5.35
CA VAL A 9 -28.01 -36.02 5.66
C VAL A 9 -26.51 -35.99 6.02
N PRO A 10 -25.93 -36.96 6.75
CA PRO A 10 -24.57 -36.80 7.28
C PRO A 10 -23.46 -36.86 6.22
N HIS A 11 -23.71 -37.49 5.05
CA HIS A 11 -22.75 -37.48 3.95
C HIS A 11 -22.54 -36.09 3.36
N ALA A 12 -23.59 -35.26 3.33
CA ALA A 12 -23.53 -33.91 2.76
C ALA A 12 -22.55 -33.01 3.52
N TYR A 13 -22.46 -33.11 4.86
CA TYR A 13 -21.56 -32.28 5.66
C TYR A 13 -20.08 -32.59 5.38
N ASN A 14 -19.74 -33.85 5.16
CA ASN A 14 -18.37 -34.22 4.77
C ASN A 14 -18.01 -33.66 3.39
N TRP A 15 -18.92 -33.73 2.42
CA TRP A 15 -18.70 -33.10 1.11
C TRP A 15 -18.52 -31.59 1.23
N LEU A 16 -19.35 -30.91 2.02
CA LEU A 16 -19.25 -29.47 2.25
C LEU A 16 -17.91 -29.10 2.89
N PHE A 17 -17.49 -29.82 3.93
CA PHE A 17 -16.16 -29.63 4.54
C PHE A 17 -15.03 -29.70 3.50
N ASN A 18 -15.01 -30.77 2.70
CA ASN A 18 -13.99 -30.97 1.67
C ASN A 18 -14.04 -29.89 0.56
N ILE A 19 -15.25 -29.48 0.14
CA ILE A 19 -15.42 -28.40 -0.85
C ILE A 19 -14.82 -27.09 -0.32
N PHE A 20 -15.08 -26.73 0.94
CA PHE A 20 -14.53 -25.50 1.51
C PHE A 20 -13.02 -25.56 1.70
N LEU A 21 -12.44 -26.71 2.07
CA LEU A 21 -10.98 -26.88 2.08
C LEU A 21 -10.37 -26.75 0.67
N PHE A 22 -11.02 -27.34 -0.33
CA PHE A 22 -10.60 -27.21 -1.72
C PHE A 22 -10.67 -25.76 -2.22
N LEU A 23 -11.75 -25.04 -1.92
CA LEU A 23 -11.88 -23.61 -2.23
C LEU A 23 -10.79 -22.78 -1.53
N ALA A 24 -10.48 -23.08 -0.26
CA ALA A 24 -9.40 -22.42 0.45
C ALA A 24 -8.02 -22.64 -0.21
N ALA A 25 -7.81 -23.80 -0.86
CA ALA A 25 -6.59 -24.09 -1.62
C ALA A 25 -6.56 -23.41 -3.00
N LEU A 26 -7.72 -23.10 -3.59
CA LEU A 26 -7.81 -22.40 -4.87
C LEU A 26 -7.63 -20.89 -4.74
N PHE A 27 -8.01 -20.30 -3.61
CA PHE A 27 -7.92 -18.86 -3.42
C PHE A 27 -6.54 -18.40 -2.97
N SER A 28 -6.09 -17.24 -3.47
CA SER A 28 -4.87 -16.53 -3.09
C SER A 28 -5.13 -15.33 -2.17
N ASP A 29 -6.40 -14.91 -2.03
CA ASP A 29 -6.81 -13.83 -1.12
C ASP A 29 -7.08 -14.40 0.28
N LEU A 30 -6.42 -13.83 1.30
CA LEU A 30 -6.50 -14.36 2.66
C LEU A 30 -7.89 -14.26 3.27
N LEU A 31 -8.69 -13.24 2.93
CA LEU A 31 -10.06 -13.18 3.44
C LEU A 31 -10.83 -14.38 2.93
N LEU A 32 -10.77 -14.66 1.63
CA LEU A 32 -11.44 -15.81 1.03
C LEU A 32 -10.92 -17.14 1.59
N ILE A 33 -9.60 -17.31 1.71
CA ILE A 33 -8.98 -18.49 2.32
C ILE A 33 -9.54 -18.68 3.73
N LYS A 34 -9.51 -17.65 4.58
CA LYS A 34 -9.94 -17.72 5.98
C LYS A 34 -11.44 -17.90 6.12
N SER A 35 -12.25 -17.29 5.26
CA SER A 35 -13.70 -17.51 5.20
C SER A 35 -14.03 -18.94 4.81
N CYS A 36 -13.33 -19.50 3.82
CA CYS A 36 -13.50 -20.90 3.42
C CYS A 36 -13.07 -21.86 4.54
N LEU A 37 -11.93 -21.63 5.18
CA LEU A 37 -11.49 -22.43 6.33
C LEU A 37 -12.49 -22.36 7.49
N ALA A 38 -12.98 -21.17 7.84
CA ALA A 38 -14.02 -21.03 8.87
C ALA A 38 -15.28 -21.82 8.53
N ALA A 39 -15.79 -21.70 7.30
CA ALA A 39 -16.95 -22.47 6.84
C ALA A 39 -16.68 -23.99 6.86
N GLY A 40 -15.50 -24.43 6.41
CA GLY A 40 -15.09 -25.83 6.47
C GLY A 40 -15.10 -26.37 7.90
N PHE A 41 -14.42 -25.70 8.83
CA PHE A 41 -14.39 -26.13 10.23
C PHE A 41 -15.76 -26.08 10.92
N MET A 42 -16.63 -25.15 10.54
CA MET A 42 -18.04 -25.16 10.98
C MET A 42 -18.75 -26.45 10.55
N TRP A 43 -18.63 -26.86 9.28
CA TRP A 43 -19.21 -28.13 8.81
C TRP A 43 -18.58 -29.35 9.46
N MET A 44 -17.28 -29.30 9.76
CA MET A 44 -16.59 -30.34 10.51
C MET A 44 -17.13 -30.51 11.94
N VAL A 45 -17.41 -29.40 12.62
CA VAL A 45 -18.04 -29.40 13.95
C VAL A 45 -19.47 -29.96 13.88
N ILE A 46 -20.25 -29.57 12.88
CA ILE A 46 -21.60 -30.11 12.65
C ILE A 46 -21.54 -31.63 12.39
N LEU A 47 -20.60 -32.08 11.57
CA LEU A 47 -20.39 -33.51 11.30
C LEU A 47 -19.99 -34.28 12.57
N ALA A 48 -19.06 -33.74 13.38
CA ALA A 48 -18.65 -34.35 14.64
C ALA A 48 -19.78 -34.42 15.67
N ALA A 49 -20.63 -33.38 15.74
CA ALA A 49 -21.75 -33.31 16.67
C ALA A 49 -22.95 -34.18 16.26
N THR A 50 -23.17 -34.36 14.94
CA THR A 50 -24.26 -35.19 14.41
C THR A 50 -23.89 -36.66 14.24
N GLY A 51 -22.59 -36.97 14.30
CA GLY A 51 -22.02 -38.31 14.12
C GLY A 51 -21.61 -38.56 12.66
N ASN A 52 -20.47 -39.23 12.48
CA ASN A 52 -19.99 -39.62 11.15
C ASN A 52 -20.80 -40.82 10.63
N PRO A 53 -21.38 -40.77 9.42
CA PRO A 53 -22.13 -41.89 8.83
C PRO A 53 -21.26 -43.06 8.34
N GLN A 54 -19.94 -43.04 8.53
CA GLN A 54 -19.02 -44.11 8.10
C GLN A 54 -18.73 -45.04 9.29
N HIS A 55 -19.11 -46.32 9.36
CA HIS A 55 -19.50 -47.31 8.36
C HIS A 55 -20.67 -48.17 8.86
N GLY A 56 -21.55 -48.57 7.95
CA GLY A 56 -22.32 -49.80 8.11
C GLY A 56 -21.38 -51.00 8.25
N ASP A 57 -21.65 -51.84 9.24
CA ASP A 57 -21.27 -53.24 9.35
C ASP A 57 -19.79 -53.63 9.58
N GLY A 58 -18.81 -52.73 9.43
CA GLY A 58 -17.40 -53.07 9.75
C GLY A 58 -17.04 -53.07 11.25
N TRP A 59 -17.84 -52.36 12.06
CA TRP A 59 -17.70 -52.25 13.52
C TRP A 59 -19.04 -52.47 14.24
N ALA A 60 -19.97 -53.19 13.62
CA ALA A 60 -21.28 -53.53 14.20
C ALA A 60 -21.21 -54.53 15.38
N SER A 61 -20.04 -54.72 16.00
CA SER A 61 -19.86 -55.57 17.18
C SER A 61 -19.86 -54.81 18.51
N THR A 62 -19.92 -53.48 18.51
CA THR A 62 -20.14 -52.72 19.75
C THR A 62 -21.42 -51.93 19.64
N SER A 63 -22.43 -52.44 20.33
CA SER A 63 -23.69 -51.80 20.69
C SER A 63 -23.49 -50.56 21.57
N GLU A 64 -22.57 -49.66 21.19
CA GLU A 64 -22.20 -48.50 21.98
C GLU A 64 -22.75 -47.20 21.37
N PRO A 65 -23.24 -46.29 22.22
CA PRO A 65 -23.94 -45.09 21.81
C PRO A 65 -22.98 -44.15 21.10
N ARG A 66 -23.41 -43.60 19.94
CA ARG A 66 -22.92 -42.37 19.29
C ARG A 66 -21.57 -41.90 19.85
N VAL A 67 -20.47 -42.49 19.38
CA VAL A 67 -19.13 -42.06 19.80
C VAL A 67 -18.93 -40.63 19.30
N LEU A 68 -19.15 -39.67 20.18
CA LEU A 68 -18.78 -38.28 19.94
C LEU A 68 -17.27 -38.27 19.73
N LEU A 69 -16.86 -37.87 18.53
CA LEU A 69 -15.45 -37.66 18.20
C LEU A 69 -14.99 -36.38 18.90
N LEU A 70 -14.80 -36.46 20.23
CA LEU A 70 -14.47 -35.32 21.09
C LEU A 70 -13.24 -34.57 20.58
N ASP A 71 -12.24 -35.29 20.08
CA ASP A 71 -11.04 -34.72 19.47
C ASP A 71 -11.38 -33.84 18.26
N MET A 72 -12.16 -34.37 17.31
CA MET A 72 -12.61 -33.63 16.13
C MET A 72 -13.47 -32.42 16.50
N LEU A 73 -14.32 -32.54 17.53
CA LEU A 73 -15.14 -31.45 18.05
C LEU A 73 -14.28 -30.34 18.66
N CYS A 74 -13.30 -30.70 19.51
CA CYS A 74 -12.37 -29.76 20.15
C CYS A 74 -11.54 -29.01 19.11
N TRP A 75 -10.84 -29.74 18.23
CA TRP A 75 -10.01 -29.12 17.19
C TRP A 75 -10.82 -28.35 16.17
N GLY A 76 -11.99 -28.86 15.77
CA GLY A 76 -12.88 -28.16 14.86
C GLY A 76 -13.39 -26.84 15.42
N THR A 77 -13.79 -26.83 16.70
CA THR A 77 -14.26 -25.62 17.36
C THR A 77 -13.15 -24.59 17.50
N LEU A 78 -11.95 -25.01 17.94
CA LEU A 78 -10.81 -24.13 18.08
C LEU A 78 -10.43 -23.48 16.73
N ASN A 79 -10.31 -24.30 15.67
CA ASN A 79 -9.99 -23.80 14.34
C ASN A 79 -11.09 -22.91 13.75
N PHE A 80 -12.37 -23.24 13.97
CA PHE A 80 -13.49 -22.40 13.57
C PHE A 80 -13.42 -21.03 14.22
N ILE A 81 -13.22 -20.96 15.54
CA ILE A 81 -13.14 -19.71 16.30
C ILE A 81 -11.95 -18.88 15.80
N MET A 82 -10.76 -19.47 15.69
CA MET A 82 -9.56 -18.75 15.26
C MET A 82 -9.70 -18.19 13.84
N ASN A 83 -10.21 -18.97 12.89
CA ASN A 83 -10.42 -18.48 11.52
C ASN A 83 -11.54 -17.42 11.48
N SER A 84 -12.59 -17.56 12.28
CA SER A 84 -13.67 -16.56 12.36
C SER A 84 -13.19 -15.22 12.92
N ILE A 85 -12.31 -15.25 13.94
CA ILE A 85 -11.66 -14.04 14.47
C ILE A 85 -10.84 -13.36 13.37
N VAL A 86 -10.02 -14.13 12.63
CA VAL A 86 -9.22 -13.58 11.52
C VAL A 86 -10.11 -12.99 10.43
N VAL A 87 -11.21 -13.66 10.06
CA VAL A 87 -12.19 -13.13 9.09
C VAL A 87 -12.79 -11.81 9.60
N ALA A 88 -13.20 -11.74 10.86
CA ALA A 88 -13.74 -10.52 11.44
C ALA A 88 -12.72 -9.36 11.43
N LEU A 89 -11.45 -9.65 11.72
CA LEU A 89 -10.36 -8.67 11.63
C LEU A 89 -10.16 -8.21 10.18
N LEU A 90 -10.07 -9.14 9.23
CA LEU A 90 -9.90 -8.82 7.81
C LEU A 90 -11.09 -8.05 7.22
N LEU A 91 -12.31 -8.32 7.67
CA LEU A 91 -13.49 -7.55 7.29
C LEU A 91 -13.49 -6.15 7.92
N ARG A 92 -12.99 -6.02 9.15
CA ARG A 92 -12.81 -4.72 9.80
C ARG A 92 -11.77 -3.88 9.07
N ASP A 93 -10.70 -4.50 8.58
CA ASP A 93 -9.66 -3.82 7.81
C ASP A 93 -10.22 -3.28 6.48
N GLU A 94 -11.22 -3.92 5.87
CA GLU A 94 -11.89 -3.40 4.65
C GLU A 94 -12.76 -2.16 4.88
N ARG A 95 -12.94 -1.73 6.15
CA ARG A 95 -13.75 -0.56 6.43
C ARG A 95 -13.11 0.66 5.79
N THR A 96 -13.86 1.32 4.90
CA THR A 96 -13.42 2.54 4.23
C THR A 96 -12.99 3.59 5.25
N VAL A 97 -11.70 3.92 5.24
CA VAL A 97 -11.15 5.01 6.04
C VAL A 97 -11.48 6.33 5.39
N HIS A 98 -12.13 7.19 6.15
CA HIS A 98 -12.42 8.56 5.77
C HIS A 98 -11.48 9.46 6.56
N PHE A 99 -10.70 10.26 5.86
CA PHE A 99 -9.83 11.25 6.49
C PHE A 99 -10.66 12.38 7.07
N LYS A 100 -10.14 13.03 8.11
CA LYS A 100 -10.85 14.09 8.83
C LYS A 100 -10.86 15.39 8.05
N THR A 101 -9.80 15.62 7.27
CA THR A 101 -9.60 16.86 6.52
C THR A 101 -9.33 16.57 5.06
N GLU A 102 -9.65 17.54 4.20
CA GLU A 102 -9.32 17.46 2.78
C GLU A 102 -7.80 17.45 2.55
N GLU A 103 -7.04 18.07 3.44
CA GLU A 103 -5.58 18.10 3.37
C GLU A 103 -4.95 16.71 3.59
N GLU A 104 -5.47 15.95 4.56
CA GLU A 104 -5.12 14.54 4.76
C GLU A 104 -5.43 13.72 3.51
N GLU A 105 -6.60 13.90 2.90
CA GLU A 105 -7.02 13.22 1.68
C GLU A 105 -6.11 13.54 0.47
N ARG A 106 -5.75 14.81 0.28
CA ARG A 106 -4.82 15.22 -0.79
C ARG A 106 -3.42 14.67 -0.56
N THR A 107 -2.95 14.68 0.70
CA THR A 107 -1.65 14.09 1.05
C THR A 107 -1.65 12.58 0.87
N TRP A 108 -2.76 11.91 1.18
CA TRP A 108 -2.92 10.48 0.90
C TRP A 108 -2.77 10.19 -0.60
N ARG A 109 -3.40 10.97 -1.50
CA ARG A 109 -3.27 10.77 -2.96
C ARG A 109 -1.82 10.84 -3.42
N PHE A 110 -1.07 11.78 -2.86
CA PHE A 110 0.36 11.89 -3.11
C PHE A 110 1.12 10.61 -2.70
N PHE A 111 0.88 10.10 -1.48
CA PHE A 111 1.49 8.84 -1.02
C PHE A 111 1.03 7.64 -1.85
N TYR A 112 -0.25 7.56 -2.16
CA TYR A 112 -0.83 6.51 -2.99
C TYR A 112 -0.16 6.45 -4.36
N ARG A 113 0.03 7.58 -5.04
CA ARG A 113 0.66 7.63 -6.37
C ARG A 113 2.13 7.26 -6.35
N ARG A 114 2.88 7.75 -5.37
CA ARG A 114 4.34 7.59 -5.33
C ARG A 114 4.81 6.30 -4.67
N SER A 115 4.07 5.75 -3.72
CA SER A 115 4.44 4.50 -3.03
C SER A 115 3.41 3.39 -3.09
N GLY A 116 2.17 3.67 -3.50
CA GLY A 116 1.06 2.71 -3.46
C GLY A 116 0.44 2.54 -2.07
N MET A 117 0.68 3.46 -1.14
CA MET A 117 0.18 3.37 0.23
C MET A 117 -1.35 3.52 0.28
N ASN A 118 -2.02 2.50 0.82
CA ASN A 118 -3.47 2.51 0.98
C ASN A 118 -3.91 3.42 2.14
N ARG A 119 -5.22 3.67 2.24
CA ARG A 119 -5.79 4.62 3.20
C ARG A 119 -5.56 4.22 4.66
N LEU A 120 -5.64 2.93 4.98
CA LEU A 120 -5.46 2.41 6.35
C LEU A 120 -4.04 2.69 6.86
N GLU A 121 -3.04 2.37 6.05
CA GLU A 121 -1.65 2.59 6.39
C GLU A 121 -1.34 4.08 6.43
N PHE A 122 -1.86 4.86 5.48
CA PHE A 122 -1.67 6.31 5.49
C PHE A 122 -2.35 6.98 6.69
N GLU A 123 -3.48 6.47 7.17
CA GLU A 123 -4.09 6.94 8.41
C GLU A 123 -3.12 6.82 9.60
N GLN A 124 -2.35 5.73 9.67
CA GLN A 124 -1.34 5.56 10.71
C GLN A 124 -0.16 6.53 10.54
N VAL A 125 0.22 6.83 9.30
CA VAL A 125 1.30 7.78 8.97
C VAL A 125 0.90 9.21 9.31
N VAL A 126 -0.30 9.63 8.90
CA VAL A 126 -0.75 11.01 9.07
C VAL A 126 -1.11 11.33 10.52
N ARG A 127 -1.62 10.36 11.30
CA ARG A 127 -1.85 10.51 12.75
C ARG A 127 -0.58 10.81 13.55
N ARG A 128 0.58 10.47 12.99
CA ARG A 128 1.92 10.68 13.60
C ARG A 128 2.64 11.88 13.02
N GLY A 129 2.03 12.56 12.05
CA GLY A 129 2.54 13.78 11.46
C GLY A 129 1.77 14.99 11.96
N GLU A 130 2.39 16.15 11.84
CA GLU A 130 1.81 17.44 12.15
C GLU A 130 1.88 18.34 10.92
N PHE A 131 0.74 18.93 10.55
CA PHE A 131 0.72 19.95 9.49
C PHE A 131 1.13 21.31 10.06
N VAL A 132 2.21 21.88 9.53
CA VAL A 132 2.78 23.15 9.98
C VAL A 132 2.79 24.14 8.83
N THR A 133 2.51 25.40 9.12
CA THR A 133 2.64 26.51 8.17
C THR A 133 3.82 27.39 8.60
N ILE A 134 4.72 27.67 7.66
CA ILE A 134 5.92 28.50 7.85
C ILE A 134 5.85 29.66 6.87
N LYS A 135 6.12 30.89 7.30
CA LYS A 135 6.06 32.06 6.41
C LYS A 135 7.32 32.19 5.58
N ALA A 136 7.21 32.87 4.44
CA ALA A 136 8.36 33.22 3.61
C ALA A 136 9.46 33.91 4.45
N GLY A 137 10.70 33.45 4.28
CA GLY A 137 11.89 33.92 4.99
C GLY A 137 12.14 33.27 6.35
N GLU A 138 11.20 32.50 6.90
CA GLU A 138 11.39 31.81 8.18
C GLU A 138 12.21 30.52 8.01
N SER A 139 12.99 30.20 9.05
CA SER A 139 13.74 28.94 9.11
C SER A 139 12.78 27.77 9.36
N ILE A 140 12.84 26.75 8.49
CA ILE A 140 12.11 25.50 8.67
C ILE A 140 12.90 24.55 9.58
N VAL A 141 14.22 24.45 9.34
CA VAL A 141 15.15 23.65 10.14
C VAL A 141 16.44 24.44 10.31
N GLY A 142 16.82 24.72 11.56
CA GLY A 142 18.10 25.33 11.87
C GLY A 142 19.26 24.32 11.81
N HIS A 143 20.51 24.80 11.71
CA HIS A 143 21.70 23.94 11.66
C HIS A 143 21.86 22.98 12.85
N HIS A 144 21.28 23.32 14.01
CA HIS A 144 21.35 22.51 15.23
C HIS A 144 20.16 21.55 15.42
N GLU A 145 19.15 21.66 14.55
CA GLU A 145 17.90 20.88 14.62
C GLU A 145 17.88 19.73 13.60
N TYR A 146 18.99 19.52 12.89
CA TYR A 146 19.17 18.41 11.98
C TYR A 146 18.96 17.06 12.67
N LEU A 147 18.30 16.12 11.97
CA LEU A 147 17.88 14.79 12.45
C LEU A 147 16.77 14.77 13.50
N GLN A 148 16.19 15.91 13.87
CA GLN A 148 15.06 15.93 14.81
C GLN A 148 13.72 15.66 14.12
N SER A 149 13.58 16.02 12.84
CA SER A 149 12.31 15.95 12.15
C SER A 149 12.44 15.71 10.66
N PHE A 150 11.53 14.91 10.14
CA PHE A 150 11.38 14.58 8.74
C PHE A 150 10.23 15.38 8.14
N PHE A 151 10.40 15.88 6.92
CA PHE A 151 9.43 16.82 6.35
C PHE A 151 9.01 16.42 4.94
N LEU A 152 7.73 16.63 4.66
CA LEU A 152 7.16 16.71 3.31
C LEU A 152 6.74 18.15 3.04
N LEU A 153 7.28 18.74 1.98
CA LEU A 153 6.81 20.02 1.45
C LEU A 153 5.49 19.79 0.72
N VAL A 154 4.36 20.17 1.32
CA VAL A 154 3.02 20.00 0.72
C VAL A 154 2.75 21.13 -0.26
N GLU A 155 3.11 22.36 0.09
CA GLU A 155 2.91 23.57 -0.72
C GLU A 155 4.02 24.58 -0.46
N GLY A 156 4.35 25.37 -1.48
CA GLY A 156 5.41 26.39 -1.42
C GLY A 156 6.75 25.93 -2.00
N VAL A 157 7.77 26.78 -1.80
CA VAL A 157 9.17 26.53 -2.17
C VAL A 157 10.04 26.73 -0.94
N ALA A 158 10.96 25.79 -0.73
CA ALA A 158 12.01 25.92 0.28
C ALA A 158 13.40 25.89 -0.37
N GLU A 159 14.37 26.52 0.27
CA GLU A 159 15.78 26.44 -0.09
C GLU A 159 16.48 25.57 0.97
N LEU A 160 17.11 24.50 0.50
CA LEU A 160 17.92 23.62 1.32
C LEU A 160 19.38 24.04 1.21
N GLU A 161 20.03 24.15 2.36
CA GLU A 161 21.45 24.40 2.48
C GLU A 161 22.13 23.14 3.02
N VAL A 162 22.98 22.53 2.19
CA VAL A 162 23.63 21.26 2.51
C VAL A 162 25.14 21.40 2.39
N SER A 163 25.89 21.09 3.45
CA SER A 163 27.34 21.00 3.42
C SER A 163 27.83 19.62 3.87
N HIS A 164 28.78 19.07 3.11
CA HIS A 164 29.42 17.76 3.37
C HIS A 164 30.73 17.86 4.15
N ASP A 165 31.33 19.04 4.19
CA ASP A 165 32.57 19.31 4.91
C ASP A 165 32.51 20.76 5.38
N SER A 166 32.90 21.02 6.64
CA SER A 166 32.89 22.36 7.22
C SER A 166 33.76 23.37 6.46
N LYS A 167 34.65 22.87 5.57
CA LYS A 167 35.52 23.68 4.71
C LYS A 167 34.93 24.00 3.33
N GLN A 168 33.86 23.34 2.91
CA GLN A 168 33.23 23.62 1.61
C GLN A 168 32.06 24.59 1.76
N GLU A 169 31.94 25.51 0.81
CA GLU A 169 30.76 26.37 0.74
C GLU A 169 29.50 25.51 0.62
N PRO A 170 28.47 25.81 1.43
CA PRO A 170 27.26 25.01 1.44
C PRO A 170 26.55 25.13 0.09
N LYS A 171 26.13 23.99 -0.46
CA LYS A 171 25.35 23.96 -1.70
C LYS A 171 23.90 24.29 -1.37
N ARG A 172 23.38 25.31 -2.04
CA ARG A 172 21.97 25.70 -1.95
C ARG A 172 21.18 25.07 -3.08
N ARG A 173 20.05 24.45 -2.74
CA ARG A 173 19.14 23.82 -3.69
C ARG A 173 17.71 24.19 -3.35
N ARG A 174 16.96 24.65 -4.35
CA ARG A 174 15.52 24.83 -4.21
C ARG A 174 14.81 23.49 -4.29
N VAL A 175 13.82 23.32 -3.41
CA VAL A 175 12.90 22.19 -3.39
C VAL A 175 11.47 22.70 -3.42
N PHE A 176 10.59 21.88 -3.98
CA PHE A 176 9.25 22.27 -4.37
C PHE A 176 8.21 21.34 -3.74
N SER A 177 6.93 21.68 -3.89
CA SER A 177 5.82 20.83 -3.46
C SER A 177 5.99 19.38 -3.94
N GLY A 178 5.90 18.45 -3.00
CA GLY A 178 6.10 17.02 -3.18
C GLY A 178 7.49 16.51 -2.82
N THR A 179 8.44 17.37 -2.42
CA THR A 179 9.77 16.94 -2.00
C THR A 179 9.81 16.55 -0.52
N LEU A 180 10.46 15.42 -0.23
CA LEU A 180 10.86 15.04 1.13
C LEU A 180 12.26 15.54 1.45
N PHE A 181 12.49 16.07 2.66
CA PHE A 181 13.81 16.53 3.09
C PHE A 181 14.14 16.13 4.53
N ASP A 182 15.42 16.25 4.87
CA ASP A 182 16.11 15.52 5.95
C ASP A 182 16.07 13.98 5.78
N LEU A 183 16.46 13.52 4.58
CA LEU A 183 16.42 12.11 4.21
C LEU A 183 17.33 11.20 5.06
N ASN A 184 18.21 11.75 5.90
CA ASN A 184 19.04 10.96 6.78
C ASN A 184 18.24 10.28 7.89
N ILE A 185 17.12 10.88 8.32
CA ILE A 185 16.16 10.23 9.23
C ILE A 185 15.56 8.98 8.57
N ALA A 186 15.37 9.00 7.25
CA ALA A 186 14.76 7.90 6.52
C ALA A 186 15.56 6.58 6.54
N ASN A 187 16.82 6.63 7.04
CA ASN A 187 17.64 5.44 7.30
C ASN A 187 16.98 4.47 8.29
N VAL A 188 16.07 4.93 9.15
CA VAL A 188 15.27 4.05 10.04
C VAL A 188 14.45 3.00 9.29
N PHE A 189 14.11 3.24 8.02
CA PHE A 189 13.42 2.26 7.17
C PHE A 189 14.37 1.28 6.46
N GLY A 190 15.66 1.26 6.82
CA GLY A 190 16.64 0.33 6.26
C GLY A 190 17.12 0.66 4.85
N ILE A 191 16.83 1.86 4.32
CA ILE A 191 17.51 2.39 3.13
C ILE A 191 18.65 3.24 3.60
N ARG A 192 19.87 2.89 3.20
CA ARG A 192 21.02 3.76 3.37
C ARG A 192 20.94 4.90 2.35
N VAL A 193 20.21 5.97 2.70
CA VAL A 193 20.25 7.21 1.93
C VAL A 193 21.56 7.88 2.31
N GLY A 194 22.53 7.79 1.41
CA GLY A 194 23.82 8.43 1.58
C GLY A 194 23.64 9.94 1.65
N LEU A 195 23.86 10.51 2.83
CA LEU A 195 25.00 11.39 3.16
C LEU A 195 25.06 11.54 4.69
N LEU A 196 25.45 10.47 5.40
CA LEU A 196 25.77 10.51 6.85
C LEU A 196 26.91 11.50 7.18
N SER A 197 27.55 12.08 6.17
CA SER A 197 28.59 13.10 6.28
C SER A 197 28.07 14.53 6.14
N THR A 198 26.75 14.78 6.02
CA THR A 198 26.26 16.18 6.13
C THR A 198 26.45 16.65 7.57
N THR A 199 27.47 17.49 7.78
CA THR A 199 27.70 18.16 9.07
C THR A 199 26.74 19.32 9.27
N HIS A 200 26.22 19.90 8.18
CA HIS A 200 25.28 21.01 8.23
C HIS A 200 24.13 20.79 7.25
N PHE A 201 22.92 20.87 7.77
CA PHE A 201 21.67 20.91 7.03
C PHE A 201 20.84 22.08 7.57
N ALA A 202 20.34 22.94 6.69
CA ALA A 202 19.30 23.89 7.01
C ALA A 202 18.27 23.96 5.89
N ALA A 203 17.08 24.39 6.25
CA ALA A 203 16.00 24.65 5.31
C ALA A 203 15.35 25.98 5.64
N THR A 204 15.15 26.83 4.64
CA THR A 204 14.48 28.12 4.78
C THR A 204 13.32 28.20 3.80
N ALA A 205 12.19 28.73 4.25
CA ALA A 205 11.03 28.93 3.40
C ALA A 205 11.27 30.11 2.44
N VAL A 206 11.17 29.87 1.13
CA VAL A 206 11.29 30.93 0.10
C VAL A 206 9.93 31.61 -0.11
N THR A 207 8.86 30.84 -0.09
CA THR A 207 7.47 31.31 -0.06
C THR A 207 6.82 30.89 1.24
N ASP A 208 5.58 31.31 1.48
CA ASP A 208 4.76 30.65 2.51
C ASP A 208 4.68 29.15 2.18
N CYS A 209 5.03 28.33 3.16
CA CYS A 209 5.16 26.89 3.01
C CYS A 209 4.16 26.17 3.91
N ARG A 210 3.55 25.13 3.37
CA ARG A 210 2.77 24.13 4.13
C ARG A 210 3.55 22.83 4.15
N LEU A 211 3.78 22.31 5.35
CA LEU A 211 4.61 21.15 5.59
C LEU A 211 3.82 20.08 6.33
N LEU A 212 4.11 18.81 6.06
CA LEU A 212 3.80 17.72 6.97
C LEU A 212 5.10 17.27 7.63
N LYS A 213 5.16 17.38 8.96
CA LYS A 213 6.33 17.14 9.80
C LYS A 213 6.14 15.87 10.61
N TRP A 214 7.16 15.03 10.71
CA TRP A 214 7.23 13.90 11.63
C TRP A 214 8.48 14.03 12.51
N SER A 215 8.37 13.80 13.81
CA SER A 215 9.56 13.72 14.66
C SER A 215 10.34 12.44 14.39
N PHE A 216 11.62 12.40 14.75
CA PHE A 216 12.44 11.19 14.65
C PHE A 216 11.79 9.99 15.36
N GLU A 217 11.24 10.19 16.56
CA GLU A 217 10.60 9.13 17.35
C GLU A 217 9.38 8.56 16.63
N MET A 218 8.60 9.41 15.96
CA MET A 218 7.45 8.98 15.17
C MET A 218 7.89 8.19 13.93
N MET A 219 8.99 8.60 13.30
CA MET A 219 9.57 7.87 12.17
C MET A 219 10.10 6.49 12.58
N ASP A 220 10.79 6.40 13.72
CA ASP A 220 11.27 5.12 14.30
C ASP A 220 10.11 4.21 14.72
N GLU A 221 9.06 4.77 15.34
CA GLU A 221 7.85 4.02 15.67
C GLU A 221 7.18 3.44 14.41
N MET A 222 7.07 4.24 13.34
CA MET A 222 6.54 3.76 12.06
C MET A 222 7.40 2.66 11.45
N ALA A 223 8.71 2.69 11.66
CA ALA A 223 9.63 1.68 11.16
C ALA A 223 9.55 0.35 11.92
N THR A 224 9.33 0.40 13.24
CA THR A 224 9.55 -0.75 14.13
C THR A 224 8.29 -1.34 14.76
N LYS A 225 7.24 -0.52 15.02
CA LYS A 225 6.06 -0.92 15.81
C LYS A 225 4.78 -1.04 14.99
N LEU A 226 4.75 -0.53 13.77
CA LEU A 226 3.58 -0.58 12.91
C LEU A 226 3.57 -1.79 11.99
N ALA A 227 2.49 -1.92 11.21
CA ALA A 227 2.34 -2.98 10.22
C ALA A 227 3.56 -3.02 9.27
N PRO A 228 4.10 -4.21 8.94
CA PRO A 228 5.34 -4.36 8.18
C PRO A 228 5.26 -3.81 6.74
N CYS A 229 4.06 -3.54 6.23
CA CYS A 229 3.86 -2.87 4.95
C CYS A 229 4.24 -1.38 4.97
N ILE A 230 4.12 -0.68 6.11
CA ILE A 230 4.42 0.76 6.21
C ILE A 230 5.89 1.06 5.87
N PRO A 231 6.89 0.35 6.44
CA PRO A 231 8.28 0.51 6.01
C PRO A 231 8.48 0.22 4.51
N ALA A 232 7.78 -0.75 3.92
CA ALA A 232 7.88 -1.03 2.49
C ALA A 232 7.37 0.14 1.62
N PHE A 233 6.26 0.77 2.00
CA PHE A 233 5.77 1.96 1.31
C PHE A 233 6.73 3.14 1.44
N TRP A 234 7.29 3.37 2.62
CA TRP A 234 8.33 4.40 2.80
C TRP A 234 9.55 4.14 1.92
N ARG A 235 9.98 2.88 1.82
CA ARG A 235 11.09 2.53 0.94
C ARG A 235 10.83 2.87 -0.52
N ASN A 236 9.63 2.55 -1.03
CA ASN A 236 9.22 2.94 -2.38
C ASN A 236 9.17 4.45 -2.58
N MET A 237 8.61 5.18 -1.58
CA MET A 237 8.56 6.64 -1.60
C MET A 237 9.97 7.25 -1.67
N LEU A 238 10.91 6.75 -0.87
CA LEU A 238 12.28 7.27 -0.82
C LEU A 238 13.04 6.98 -2.11
N LEU A 239 12.86 5.79 -2.70
CA LEU A 239 13.42 5.47 -4.02
C LEU A 239 12.89 6.43 -5.09
N TYR A 240 11.59 6.73 -5.07
CA TYR A 240 11.01 7.75 -5.94
C TYR A 240 11.70 9.12 -5.73
N GLN A 241 11.81 9.58 -4.49
CA GLN A 241 12.42 10.88 -4.17
C GLN A 241 13.89 10.98 -4.59
N VAL A 242 14.68 9.91 -4.40
CA VAL A 242 16.08 9.86 -4.85
C VAL A 242 16.14 9.93 -6.38
N SER A 243 15.29 9.17 -7.08
CA SER A 243 15.23 9.20 -8.55
C SER A 243 14.84 10.58 -9.10
N GLN A 244 13.83 11.22 -8.51
CA GLN A 244 13.42 12.58 -8.85
C GLN A 244 14.54 13.59 -8.56
N SER A 245 15.22 13.42 -7.42
CA SER A 245 16.31 14.31 -7.03
C SER A 245 17.52 14.24 -7.97
N LEU A 246 17.85 13.05 -8.47
CA LEU A 246 18.89 12.81 -9.47
C LEU A 246 18.50 13.41 -10.83
N PHE A 247 17.27 13.17 -11.28
CA PHE A 247 16.77 13.72 -12.53
C PHE A 247 16.80 15.25 -12.55
N LEU A 248 16.36 15.89 -11.45
CA LEU A 248 16.42 17.35 -11.31
C LEU A 248 17.85 17.89 -11.21
N ALA A 249 18.82 17.09 -10.75
CA ALA A 249 20.21 17.49 -10.69
C ALA A 249 20.90 17.42 -12.07
N ASP A 250 20.49 16.48 -12.93
CA ASP A 250 21.05 16.27 -14.27
C ASP A 250 20.46 17.23 -15.33
N SER A 251 19.26 17.75 -15.09
CA SER A 251 18.51 18.55 -16.05
C SER A 251 18.83 20.06 -16.06
N ASP A 252 19.79 20.52 -15.26
CA ASP A 252 20.18 21.94 -15.10
C ASP A 252 18.98 22.91 -14.88
N GLY A 253 17.84 22.38 -14.44
CA GLY A 253 16.60 23.14 -14.21
C GLY A 253 15.71 23.37 -15.45
N ASP A 254 16.12 22.92 -16.64
CA ASP A 254 15.39 23.18 -17.90
C ASP A 254 14.28 22.16 -18.20
N VAL A 255 14.27 21.01 -17.53
CA VAL A 255 13.24 19.99 -17.77
C VAL A 255 12.02 20.27 -16.90
N PRO A 256 10.81 20.42 -17.50
CA PRO A 256 9.59 20.60 -16.73
C PRO A 256 9.41 19.41 -15.79
N SER A 257 9.28 19.70 -14.49
CA SER A 257 9.02 18.66 -13.49
C SER A 257 7.73 17.92 -13.85
N GLU A 258 7.75 16.61 -13.68
CA GLU A 258 6.62 15.74 -13.96
C GLU A 258 6.05 15.18 -12.65
N SER A 259 4.73 15.06 -12.61
CA SER A 259 4.00 14.33 -11.59
C SER A 259 4.25 12.81 -11.68
N ALA A 260 3.80 12.05 -10.68
CA ALA A 260 3.92 10.58 -10.71
C ALA A 260 3.19 9.94 -11.91
N THR A 261 2.21 10.62 -12.47
CA THR A 261 1.49 10.19 -13.70
C THR A 261 2.26 10.48 -14.99
N GLY A 262 3.30 11.31 -14.93
CA GLY A 262 4.03 11.80 -16.08
C GLY A 262 3.45 13.03 -16.77
N ALA A 263 2.35 13.57 -16.24
CA ALA A 263 1.90 14.89 -16.65
C ALA A 263 2.87 15.95 -16.10
N ALA A 264 3.19 16.95 -16.93
CA ALA A 264 3.94 18.12 -16.51
C ALA A 264 3.22 18.83 -15.35
N GLU A 265 3.99 19.30 -14.37
CA GLU A 265 3.47 20.08 -13.25
C GLU A 265 2.80 21.39 -13.74
N ARG A 266 1.88 21.93 -12.94
CA ARG A 266 1.13 23.15 -13.30
C ARG A 266 2.04 24.37 -13.35
N ASP A 267 1.66 25.34 -14.18
CA ASP A 267 2.21 26.69 -14.13
C ASP A 267 2.09 27.23 -12.70
N GLY A 268 3.23 27.68 -12.16
CA GLY A 268 3.31 28.20 -10.79
C GLY A 268 3.73 27.20 -9.72
N TRP A 269 3.91 25.90 -10.04
CA TRP A 269 4.47 24.91 -9.11
C TRP A 269 5.90 25.29 -8.70
N ALA A 270 6.74 25.64 -9.68
CA ALA A 270 8.11 26.09 -9.44
C ALA A 270 8.18 27.44 -8.70
N LEU A 271 7.09 28.21 -8.71
CA LEU A 271 6.95 29.48 -7.98
C LEU A 271 6.34 29.29 -6.59
N GLY A 272 5.94 28.07 -6.21
CA GLY A 272 5.28 27.78 -4.94
C GLY A 272 3.83 28.23 -4.85
N THR A 273 3.24 28.71 -5.93
CA THR A 273 1.85 29.21 -5.96
C THR A 273 0.82 28.09 -6.06
N CYS A 274 1.24 26.87 -6.42
CA CYS A 274 0.38 25.71 -6.43
C CYS A 274 1.13 24.45 -6.00
N ARG A 275 0.37 23.44 -5.57
CA ARG A 275 0.89 22.12 -5.18
C ARG A 275 1.20 21.27 -6.41
N SER A 276 2.01 20.24 -6.20
CA SER A 276 2.17 19.18 -7.20
C SER A 276 0.81 18.58 -7.55
N LEU A 277 0.64 18.23 -8.82
CA LEU A 277 -0.55 17.54 -9.34
C LEU A 277 -0.87 16.26 -8.59
N ASP A 278 0.14 15.61 -8.00
CA ASP A 278 -0.02 14.38 -7.23
C ASP A 278 -0.94 14.55 -6.00
N PHE A 279 -1.04 15.76 -5.44
CA PHE A 279 -1.94 16.07 -4.33
C PHE A 279 -3.38 16.32 -4.78
N ASP A 280 -3.55 17.13 -5.83
CA ASP A 280 -4.85 17.71 -6.17
C ASP A 280 -5.62 16.89 -7.21
N ALA A 281 -4.94 16.26 -8.16
CA ALA A 281 -5.62 15.56 -9.25
C ALA A 281 -6.47 14.42 -8.68
N PRO A 282 -7.76 14.30 -9.07
CA PRO A 282 -8.58 13.18 -8.63
C PRO A 282 -7.98 11.86 -9.12
N LEU A 283 -8.20 10.78 -8.36
CA LEU A 283 -7.79 9.46 -8.81
C LEU A 283 -8.60 9.06 -10.04
N THR A 284 -7.91 8.65 -11.09
CA THR A 284 -8.52 8.08 -12.30
C THR A 284 -9.27 6.79 -11.97
N ASP A 285 -10.22 6.37 -12.81
CA ASP A 285 -10.93 5.10 -12.61
C ASP A 285 -9.98 3.89 -12.58
N ALA A 286 -8.87 3.98 -13.32
CA ALA A 286 -7.81 2.99 -13.32
C ALA A 286 -7.06 2.92 -11.97
N GLU A 287 -6.79 4.07 -11.35
CA GLU A 287 -6.17 4.15 -10.00
C GLU A 287 -7.15 3.73 -8.90
N GLN A 288 -8.43 4.10 -9.01
CA GLN A 288 -9.43 3.71 -8.01
C GLN A 288 -9.63 2.19 -7.93
N GLY A 289 -9.34 1.47 -9.02
CA GLY A 289 -9.33 0.01 -9.02
C GLY A 289 -10.64 -0.60 -8.53
N LYS A 290 -11.79 0.03 -8.85
CA LYS A 290 -13.12 -0.49 -8.49
C LYS A 290 -13.34 -1.83 -9.17
N LYS A 291 -12.99 -2.90 -8.46
CA LYS A 291 -13.22 -4.27 -8.89
C LYS A 291 -14.64 -4.65 -8.51
N SER A 292 -15.39 -5.19 -9.45
CA SER A 292 -16.63 -5.87 -9.10
C SER A 292 -16.33 -7.05 -8.17
N PHE A 293 -17.28 -7.43 -7.33
CA PHE A 293 -17.14 -8.60 -6.46
C PHE A 293 -16.71 -9.86 -7.25
N PHE A 294 -17.30 -10.07 -8.43
CA PHE A 294 -16.95 -11.19 -9.31
C PHE A 294 -15.53 -11.08 -9.86
N GLN A 295 -15.07 -9.89 -10.22
CA GLN A 295 -13.71 -9.69 -10.68
C GLN A 295 -12.70 -9.93 -9.56
N TRP A 296 -12.99 -9.48 -8.33
CA TRP A 296 -12.16 -9.79 -7.17
C TRP A 296 -12.11 -11.29 -6.89
N LEU A 297 -13.26 -11.97 -6.91
CA LEU A 297 -13.35 -13.41 -6.69
C LEU A 297 -12.56 -14.19 -7.73
N TRP A 298 -12.72 -13.84 -9.02
CA TRP A 298 -11.99 -14.47 -10.13
C TRP A 298 -10.49 -14.24 -10.04
N GLN A 299 -10.05 -13.01 -9.76
CA GLN A 299 -8.63 -12.69 -9.57
C GLN A 299 -8.03 -13.42 -8.37
N SER A 300 -8.83 -13.70 -7.35
CA SER A 300 -8.39 -14.47 -6.19
C SER A 300 -8.16 -15.94 -6.49
N MET A 301 -8.61 -16.48 -7.62
CA MET A 301 -8.30 -17.87 -8.01
C MET A 301 -6.94 -18.03 -8.70
N HIS A 302 -6.21 -16.93 -8.89
CA HIS A 302 -4.92 -16.97 -9.57
C HIS A 302 -3.84 -17.52 -8.62
N PRO A 303 -3.00 -18.48 -9.04
CA PRO A 303 -2.03 -19.14 -8.15
C PRO A 303 -0.97 -18.19 -7.59
N PHE A 304 -0.76 -17.05 -8.26
CA PHE A 304 0.09 -15.97 -7.79
C PHE A 304 -0.76 -14.74 -7.49
N PRO A 305 -0.71 -14.20 -6.26
CA PRO A 305 -1.51 -13.04 -5.89
C PRO A 305 -1.08 -11.82 -6.71
N TYR A 306 -2.04 -11.15 -7.34
CA TYR A 306 -1.80 -9.87 -8.01
C TYR A 306 -1.28 -8.80 -7.03
N PRO A 307 -0.50 -7.81 -7.51
CA PRO A 307 -0.16 -6.64 -6.70
C PRO A 307 -1.42 -5.94 -6.18
N GLY A 308 -1.36 -5.44 -4.94
CA GLY A 308 -2.50 -4.81 -4.27
C GLY A 308 -3.53 -5.76 -3.65
N LEU A 309 -3.32 -7.09 -3.66
CA LEU A 309 -4.05 -7.99 -2.75
C LEU A 309 -3.56 -7.81 -1.31
N ARG A 310 -4.41 -8.12 -0.32
CA ARG A 310 -4.29 -7.79 1.12
C ARG A 310 -2.95 -8.16 1.83
N HIS A 311 -2.09 -8.95 1.18
CA HIS A 311 -0.78 -9.40 1.71
C HIS A 311 0.39 -9.09 0.79
N ASN A 312 0.12 -8.43 -0.34
CA ASN A 312 1.14 -8.03 -1.26
C ASN A 312 1.53 -6.57 -0.95
N GLY A 313 2.61 -6.41 -0.18
CA GLY A 313 3.21 -5.10 0.11
C GLY A 313 3.80 -4.40 -1.12
N LEU A 314 3.68 -5.00 -2.32
CA LEU A 314 3.97 -4.33 -3.58
C LEU A 314 2.89 -3.28 -3.85
N GLY A 315 3.27 -2.03 -3.60
CA GLY A 315 2.46 -0.86 -3.96
C GLY A 315 2.10 -0.85 -5.44
N THR A 316 0.93 -0.30 -5.76
CA THR A 316 0.44 -0.14 -7.13
C THR A 316 1.24 0.87 -7.96
N SER A 317 2.16 1.62 -7.34
CA SER A 317 2.99 2.62 -8.02
C SER A 317 3.83 2.03 -9.16
N GLY A 318 4.31 0.78 -9.01
CA GLY A 318 5.02 0.07 -10.09
C GLY A 318 4.13 -0.22 -11.30
N ILE A 319 2.83 -0.43 -11.09
CA ILE A 319 1.85 -0.58 -12.18
C ILE A 319 1.68 0.77 -12.88
N ALA A 320 1.50 1.86 -12.14
CA ALA A 320 1.35 3.19 -12.74
C ALA A 320 2.57 3.58 -13.61
N ALA A 321 3.79 3.36 -13.11
CA ALA A 321 5.02 3.59 -13.85
C ALA A 321 5.11 2.71 -15.11
N ARG A 322 4.75 1.42 -15.00
CA ARG A 322 4.74 0.49 -16.15
C ARG A 322 3.70 0.89 -17.20
N THR A 323 2.48 1.23 -16.77
CA THR A 323 1.41 1.69 -17.65
C THR A 323 1.83 2.97 -18.38
N ARG A 324 2.48 3.91 -17.68
CA ARG A 324 3.05 5.11 -18.29
C ARG A 324 4.06 4.77 -19.39
N LEU A 325 5.02 3.88 -19.10
CA LEU A 325 6.01 3.45 -20.10
C LEU A 325 5.35 2.77 -21.31
N GLN A 326 4.31 1.98 -21.10
CA GLN A 326 3.52 1.37 -22.17
C GLN A 326 2.84 2.45 -23.03
N LEU A 327 2.16 3.41 -22.40
CA LEU A 327 1.52 4.53 -23.12
C LEU A 327 2.51 5.37 -23.92
N LEU A 328 3.69 5.67 -23.36
CA LEU A 328 4.75 6.39 -24.06
C LEU A 328 5.29 5.60 -25.26
N LYS A 329 5.49 4.29 -25.10
CA LYS A 329 5.91 3.41 -26.18
C LYS A 329 4.87 3.39 -27.30
N ASP A 330 3.59 3.25 -26.95
CA ASP A 330 2.50 3.23 -27.93
C ASP A 330 2.38 4.56 -28.68
N ALA A 331 2.51 5.70 -27.98
CA ALA A 331 2.51 7.03 -28.58
C ALA A 331 3.70 7.21 -29.56
N ASN A 332 4.88 6.72 -29.21
CA ASN A 332 6.05 6.77 -30.10
C ASN A 332 5.86 5.91 -31.35
N ASN A 333 5.33 4.69 -31.21
CA ASN A 333 5.02 3.82 -32.35
C ASN A 333 3.99 4.47 -33.30
N GLN A 334 2.98 5.15 -32.76
CA GLN A 334 2.00 5.90 -33.57
C GLN A 334 2.66 7.06 -34.32
N ARG A 335 3.56 7.82 -33.67
CA ARG A 335 4.31 8.92 -34.31
C ARG A 335 5.17 8.42 -35.46
N GLU A 336 5.85 7.29 -35.29
CA GLU A 336 6.65 6.66 -36.36
C GLU A 336 5.77 6.22 -37.53
N THR A 337 4.63 5.58 -37.24
CA THR A 337 3.68 5.14 -38.27
C THR A 337 3.15 6.33 -39.09
N LEU A 338 2.81 7.44 -38.43
CA LEU A 338 2.36 8.67 -39.08
C LEU A 338 3.46 9.32 -39.94
N ARG A 339 4.73 9.28 -39.49
CA ARG A 339 5.86 9.75 -40.29
C ARG A 339 6.04 8.94 -41.57
N LEU A 340 6.00 7.61 -41.47
CA LEU A 340 6.14 6.71 -42.64
C LEU A 340 5.00 6.89 -43.65
N THR A 341 3.77 7.12 -43.16
CA THR A 341 2.61 7.37 -44.01
C THR A 341 2.75 8.69 -44.78
N ARG A 342 3.21 9.77 -44.11
CA ARG A 342 3.44 11.06 -44.78
C ARG A 342 4.47 10.97 -45.90
N VAL A 343 5.59 10.27 -45.68
CA VAL A 343 6.63 10.11 -46.70
C VAL A 343 6.11 9.35 -47.93
N SER A 344 5.26 8.35 -47.72
CA SER A 344 4.67 7.55 -48.80
C SER A 344 3.59 8.28 -49.61
N THR A 345 3.05 9.40 -49.11
CA THR A 345 2.03 10.19 -49.82
C THR A 345 2.66 11.32 -50.66
N THR A 346 3.94 11.60 -50.43
CA THR A 346 4.72 12.63 -51.14
C THR A 346 5.60 12.08 -52.27
N MET A 347 5.60 10.76 -52.46
CA MET A 347 6.12 10.08 -53.66
C MET A 347 4.95 9.73 -54.57
#